data_AF-A0A971MU57-F1
#
_entry.id   AF-A0A971MU57-F1
#
_cell.length_a   1.000
_cell.length_b   1.000
_cell.length_c   1.000
_cell.angle_alpha   90.00
_cell.angle_beta   90.00
_cell.angle_gamma   90.00
#
_symmetry.space_group_name_H-M   'P 1'
#
loop_
_entity.id
_entity.type
_entity.pdbx_description
1 polymer ?
#
loop_
_entity_poly.entity_id
_entity_poly.type
_entity_poly.pdbx_seq_one_letter_code
_entity_poly.pdbx_strand_id
1 'polypeptide(L)'
;VWLRPENINKAYQEAGRPPKSGRAFAILKMVLGLKENISQSWIRKYLEDIEANIEIKKSASPFLPDDEKGAQAVLNALKAINDQNNEEYLERVFSLKCFGDSKFFEKHVRKKVVNIIKKYLLYDFDYIEPLTDDEILAQVGIVRSPEQVDFCGGIVGKLAGEYVDFSIFTKGITINSYTVKEIEIIELKSIQKVLFIENKANYIDYILKKRKENELVIFHGGFYSPVKGLFFKKISEIGNRDEITFYHWSDIDVGGFRIYNRLKTNIIPELKPFLMDKEAFLSQKQYWIKFDEKYGSILEGMLNKDEFTEFHDVISNMLEVKSKLEQEAFLFQSVDWERTGS
;
A
#
# COMPACT_ATOMS: atom_id res chain seq x y z
N VAL A 1 29.85 43.59 9.52
CA VAL A 1 29.70 42.91 10.83
C VAL A 1 30.36 41.55 10.72
N TRP A 2 31.48 41.32 11.38
CA TRP A 2 32.19 40.04 11.35
C TRP A 2 31.76 39.19 12.55
N LEU A 3 31.32 37.95 12.29
CA LEU A 3 30.99 36.98 13.34
C LEU A 3 32.29 36.58 14.06
N ARG A 4 32.40 36.90 15.36
CA ARG A 4 33.47 36.42 16.23
C ARG A 4 33.11 35.01 16.73
N PRO A 5 33.77 33.93 16.26
CA PRO A 5 33.38 32.56 16.58
C PRO A 5 33.39 32.26 18.09
N GLU A 6 34.31 32.89 18.81
CA GLU A 6 34.49 32.78 20.26
C GLU A 6 33.35 33.37 21.11
N ASN A 7 32.47 34.19 20.52
CA ASN A 7 31.30 34.75 21.20
C ASN A 7 29.98 34.07 20.82
N ILE A 8 29.99 33.09 19.93
CA ILE A 8 28.79 32.39 19.46
C ILE A 8 28.07 31.68 20.61
N ASN A 9 28.81 31.01 21.49
CA ASN A 9 28.21 30.29 22.62
C ASN A 9 27.59 31.24 23.66
N LYS A 10 28.19 32.42 23.89
CA LYS A 10 27.62 33.46 24.77
C LYS A 10 26.35 34.07 24.16
N ALA A 11 26.34 34.34 22.86
CA ALA A 11 25.15 34.83 22.15
C ALA A 11 23.99 33.82 22.19
N TYR A 12 24.29 32.52 22.13
CA TYR A 12 23.30 31.45 22.30
C TYR A 12 22.73 31.39 23.72
N GLN A 13 23.56 31.59 24.75
CA GLN A 13 23.12 31.65 26.16
C GLN A 13 22.24 32.89 26.43
N GLU A 14 22.63 34.07 25.95
CA GLU A 14 21.83 35.30 26.11
C GLU A 14 20.49 35.23 25.34
N ALA A 15 20.45 34.52 24.21
CA ALA A 15 19.24 34.30 23.43
C ALA A 15 18.36 33.13 23.94
N GLY A 16 18.75 32.44 25.02
CA GLY A 16 18.02 31.28 25.56
C GLY A 16 17.96 30.08 24.62
N ARG A 17 18.88 29.96 23.65
CA ARG A 17 18.88 28.90 22.62
C ARG A 17 20.15 28.04 22.76
N PRO A 18 20.06 26.73 23.08
CA PRO A 18 21.25 25.88 23.09
C PRO A 18 22.00 25.88 21.75
N PRO A 19 23.34 25.72 21.75
CA PRO A 19 24.13 25.55 20.53
C PRO A 19 23.61 24.39 19.68
N LYS A 20 23.61 24.55 18.35
CA LYS A 20 23.17 23.48 17.41
C LYS A 20 23.87 22.14 17.66
N SER A 21 25.15 22.16 18.07
CA SER A 21 25.93 20.98 18.44
C SER A 21 25.37 20.24 19.67
N GLY A 22 24.84 20.96 20.66
CA GLY A 22 24.25 20.35 21.86
C GLY A 22 22.91 19.67 21.58
N ARG A 23 22.04 20.31 20.80
CA ARG A 23 20.74 19.74 20.40
C ARG A 23 20.90 18.53 19.48
N ALA A 24 21.77 18.63 18.48
CA ALA A 24 22.04 17.52 17.57
C ALA A 24 22.61 16.30 18.33
N PHE A 25 23.46 16.54 19.35
CA PHE A 25 23.95 15.48 20.21
C PHE A 25 22.87 14.85 21.11
N ALA A 26 21.93 15.64 21.64
CA ALA A 26 20.79 15.12 22.39
C ALA A 26 19.90 14.22 21.51
N ILE A 27 19.58 14.69 20.30
CA ILE A 27 18.84 13.89 19.30
C ILE A 27 19.61 12.62 18.93
N LEU A 28 20.93 12.70 18.75
CA LEU A 28 21.75 11.52 18.45
C LEU A 28 21.65 10.46 19.55
N LYS A 29 21.68 10.85 20.82
CA LYS A 29 21.46 9.90 21.92
C LYS A 29 20.10 9.20 21.85
N MET A 30 19.05 9.94 21.51
CA MET A 30 17.70 9.36 21.33
C MET A 30 17.67 8.36 20.18
N VAL A 31 18.32 8.70 19.05
CA VAL A 31 18.43 7.83 17.87
C VAL A 31 19.17 6.54 18.19
N LEU A 32 20.34 6.64 18.85
CA LEU A 32 21.14 5.48 19.22
C LEU A 32 20.40 4.55 20.18
N GLY A 33 19.77 5.12 21.23
CA GLY A 33 18.98 4.32 22.18
C GLY A 33 17.78 3.61 21.55
N LEU A 34 17.14 4.22 20.55
CA LEU A 34 16.08 3.56 19.81
C LEU A 34 16.63 2.43 18.93
N LYS A 35 17.73 2.68 18.21
CA LYS A 35 18.33 1.75 17.23
C LYS A 35 18.63 0.37 17.80
N GLU A 36 19.02 0.28 19.09
CA GLU A 36 19.29 -0.98 19.80
C GLU A 36 18.08 -1.93 19.85
N ASN A 37 16.85 -1.38 19.83
CA ASN A 37 15.61 -2.13 20.07
C ASN A 37 14.70 -2.21 18.83
N ILE A 38 15.19 -1.79 17.66
CA ILE A 38 14.43 -1.86 16.39
C ILE A 38 14.69 -3.20 15.68
N SER A 39 13.60 -3.92 15.39
CA SER A 39 13.59 -5.15 14.59
C SER A 39 13.32 -4.87 13.11
N GLN A 40 12.55 -3.83 12.79
CA GLN A 40 12.20 -3.51 11.40
C GLN A 40 13.37 -2.85 10.65
N SER A 41 13.82 -3.48 9.56
CA SER A 41 15.01 -3.07 8.79
C SER A 41 14.91 -1.65 8.22
N TRP A 42 13.74 -1.26 7.70
CA TRP A 42 13.53 0.06 7.11
C TRP A 42 13.62 1.18 8.16
N ILE A 43 13.16 0.94 9.40
CA ILE A 43 13.31 1.89 10.51
C ILE A 43 14.77 2.00 10.88
N ARG A 44 15.48 0.87 11.00
CA ARG A 44 16.93 0.86 11.31
C ARG A 44 17.71 1.66 10.27
N LYS A 45 17.42 1.45 8.99
CA LYS A 45 18.06 2.19 7.90
C LYS A 45 17.82 3.70 7.98
N TYR A 46 16.60 4.12 8.32
CA TYR A 46 16.31 5.53 8.56
C TYR A 46 17.11 6.12 9.73
N LEU A 47 17.24 5.37 10.84
CA LEU A 47 18.02 5.80 12.00
C LEU A 47 19.52 5.90 11.68
N GLU A 48 20.06 4.98 10.89
CA GLU A 48 21.45 5.03 10.39
C GLU A 48 21.73 6.27 9.54
N ASP A 49 20.80 6.64 8.66
CA ASP A 49 20.96 7.84 7.83
C ASP A 49 20.92 9.12 8.68
N ILE A 50 20.10 9.15 9.75
CA ILE A 50 20.09 10.27 10.72
C ILE A 50 21.43 10.37 11.45
N GLU A 51 21.93 9.25 11.96
CA GLU A 51 23.21 9.14 12.67
C GLU A 51 24.34 9.70 11.82
N ALA A 52 24.50 9.18 10.59
CA ALA A 52 25.51 9.66 9.64
C ALA A 52 25.36 11.16 9.33
N ASN A 53 24.13 11.66 9.17
CA ASN A 53 23.90 13.08 8.91
C ASN A 53 24.27 13.95 10.11
N ILE A 54 23.99 13.52 11.34
CA ILE A 54 24.38 14.26 12.55
C ILE A 54 25.91 14.25 12.71
N GLU A 55 26.59 13.14 12.43
CA GLU A 55 28.05 13.06 12.52
C GLU A 55 28.73 14.06 11.60
N ILE A 56 28.27 14.14 10.35
CA ILE A 56 28.85 15.00 9.29
C ILE A 56 28.42 16.45 9.46
N LYS A 57 27.12 16.71 9.58
CA LYS A 57 26.53 18.06 9.49
C LYS A 57 26.20 18.69 10.83
N LYS A 58 26.37 17.96 11.94
CA LYS A 58 25.97 18.38 13.30
C LYS A 58 24.53 18.88 13.36
N SER A 59 23.64 18.23 12.61
CA SER A 59 22.24 18.61 12.42
C SER A 59 21.38 17.38 12.20
N ALA A 60 20.14 17.37 12.71
CA ALA A 60 19.19 16.29 12.49
C ALA A 60 18.34 16.53 11.22
N SER A 61 18.24 17.79 10.77
CA SER A 61 17.64 18.17 9.50
C SER A 61 18.43 17.61 8.29
N PRO A 62 17.74 17.15 7.22
CA PRO A 62 16.28 17.22 7.00
C PRO A 62 15.49 16.04 7.57
N PHE A 63 16.15 15.07 8.21
CA PHE A 63 15.53 13.81 8.60
C PHE A 63 14.58 13.94 9.79
N LEU A 64 14.94 14.71 10.81
CA LEU A 64 14.10 15.03 11.97
C LEU A 64 14.00 16.54 12.18
N PRO A 65 12.98 17.02 12.91
CA PRO A 65 12.97 18.38 13.43
C PRO A 65 14.24 18.66 14.26
N ASP A 66 14.75 19.89 14.20
CA ASP A 66 15.94 20.30 14.97
C ASP A 66 15.61 20.61 16.44
N ASP A 67 14.33 20.54 16.84
CA ASP A 67 13.91 20.60 18.23
C ASP A 67 13.72 19.19 18.82
N GLU A 68 14.19 19.01 20.06
CA GLU A 68 14.20 17.71 20.73
C GLU A 68 12.80 17.13 20.93
N LYS A 69 11.77 17.97 21.16
CA LYS A 69 10.39 17.50 21.36
C LYS A 69 9.81 16.93 20.07
N GLY A 70 9.97 17.63 18.95
CA GLY A 70 9.54 17.18 17.63
C GLY A 70 10.29 15.92 17.19
N ALA A 71 11.62 15.88 17.40
CA ALA A 71 12.42 14.68 17.13
C ALA A 71 11.94 13.49 17.97
N GLN A 72 11.79 13.65 19.28
CA GLN A 72 11.31 12.60 20.17
C GLN A 72 9.91 12.11 19.79
N ALA A 73 9.01 13.01 19.35
CA ALA A 73 7.66 12.63 18.94
C ALA A 73 7.67 11.70 17.71
N VAL A 74 8.51 11.99 16.71
CA VAL A 74 8.67 11.13 15.53
C VAL A 74 9.30 9.78 15.92
N LEU A 75 10.37 9.81 16.74
CA LEU A 75 11.03 8.59 17.22
C LEU A 75 10.08 7.71 18.05
N ASN A 76 9.23 8.30 18.88
CA ASN A 76 8.20 7.57 19.63
C ASN A 76 7.18 6.89 18.71
N ALA A 77 6.74 7.57 17.64
CA ALA A 77 5.85 6.95 16.65
C ALA A 77 6.53 5.75 15.96
N LEU A 78 7.79 5.89 15.55
CA LEU A 78 8.53 4.79 14.92
C LEU A 78 8.75 3.62 15.88
N LYS A 79 9.05 3.90 17.15
CA LYS A 79 9.13 2.88 18.20
C LYS A 79 7.79 2.14 18.34
N ALA A 80 6.68 2.87 18.40
CA ALA A 80 5.37 2.25 18.53
C ALA A 80 4.98 1.41 17.31
N ILE A 81 5.34 1.85 16.10
CA ILE A 81 5.17 1.06 14.87
C ILE A 81 6.01 -0.23 14.93
N ASN A 82 7.26 -0.14 15.40
CA ASN A 82 8.12 -1.30 15.60
C ASN A 82 7.51 -2.30 16.59
N ASP A 83 7.06 -1.81 17.75
CA ASP A 83 6.55 -2.63 18.85
C ASP A 83 5.15 -3.22 18.56
N GLN A 84 4.41 -2.63 17.62
CA GLN A 84 3.09 -3.10 17.17
C GLN A 84 3.15 -4.43 16.42
N ASN A 85 4.31 -4.83 15.88
CA ASN A 85 4.52 -6.12 15.21
C ASN A 85 3.45 -6.45 14.14
N ASN A 86 3.08 -5.47 13.32
CA ASN A 86 2.08 -5.58 12.25
C ASN A 86 0.62 -5.85 12.69
N GLU A 87 0.31 -5.67 13.98
CA GLU A 87 -1.09 -5.55 14.42
C GLU A 87 -1.77 -4.33 13.78
N GLU A 88 -3.09 -4.22 13.87
CA GLU A 88 -3.82 -3.04 13.36
C GLU A 88 -4.20 -2.13 14.53
N TYR A 89 -3.90 -0.82 14.43
CA TYR A 89 -4.37 0.20 15.36
C TYR A 89 -5.15 1.30 14.63
N LEU A 90 -6.25 1.70 15.26
CA LEU A 90 -6.91 2.95 14.91
C LEU A 90 -5.96 4.11 15.19
N GLU A 91 -5.83 5.04 14.25
CA GLU A 91 -4.90 6.19 14.33
C GLU A 91 -5.06 6.98 15.62
N ARG A 92 -6.29 7.19 16.08
CA ARG A 92 -6.56 7.90 17.35
C ARG A 92 -6.08 7.11 18.57
N VAL A 93 -6.22 5.78 18.54
CA VAL A 93 -5.73 4.88 19.60
C VAL A 93 -4.20 4.85 19.58
N PHE A 94 -3.60 4.76 18.40
CA PHE A 94 -2.16 4.91 18.20
C PHE A 94 -1.65 6.23 18.78
N SER A 95 -2.33 7.34 18.48
CA SER A 95 -1.99 8.66 18.99
C SER A 95 -2.09 8.75 20.51
N LEU A 96 -3.15 8.21 21.12
CA LEU A 96 -3.31 8.16 22.58
C LEU A 96 -2.20 7.33 23.23
N LYS A 97 -1.88 6.16 22.68
CA LYS A 97 -0.83 5.27 23.20
C LYS A 97 0.55 5.93 23.15
N CYS A 98 0.85 6.65 22.08
CA CYS A 98 2.16 7.29 21.87
C CYS A 98 2.31 8.64 22.60
N PHE A 99 1.22 9.40 22.73
CA PHE A 99 1.29 10.83 23.07
C PHE A 99 0.31 11.28 24.16
N GLY A 100 -0.60 10.42 24.61
CA GLY A 100 -1.66 10.79 25.56
C GLY A 100 -2.74 11.71 24.99
N ASP A 101 -2.70 12.03 23.68
CA ASP A 101 -3.64 12.89 22.99
C ASP A 101 -4.05 12.26 21.65
N SER A 102 -5.35 12.04 21.47
CA SER A 102 -5.94 11.40 20.28
C SER A 102 -5.71 12.11 18.94
N LYS A 103 -5.33 13.39 18.94
CA LYS A 103 -5.12 14.21 17.73
C LYS A 103 -3.67 14.63 17.52
N PHE A 104 -2.78 14.31 18.46
CA PHE A 104 -1.39 14.76 18.41
C PHE A 104 -0.65 14.20 17.19
N PHE A 105 -0.82 12.91 16.90
CA PHE A 105 -0.22 12.27 15.73
C PHE A 105 -0.64 12.97 14.45
N GLU A 106 -1.96 13.08 14.22
CA GLU A 106 -2.55 13.70 13.03
C GLU A 106 -2.01 15.12 12.78
N LYS A 107 -1.93 15.94 13.84
CA LYS A 107 -1.53 17.34 13.75
C LYS A 107 -0.02 17.58 13.61
N HIS A 108 0.80 16.76 14.24
CA HIS A 108 2.23 17.09 14.45
C HIS A 108 3.21 16.07 13.90
N VAL A 109 2.82 14.80 13.73
CA VAL A 109 3.76 13.70 13.46
C VAL A 109 3.43 12.99 12.14
N ARG A 110 2.15 12.88 11.80
CA ARG A 110 1.59 12.08 10.70
C ARG A 110 2.35 12.26 9.40
N LYS A 111 2.47 13.51 8.90
CA LYS A 111 3.09 13.75 7.59
C LYS A 111 4.56 13.33 7.54
N LYS A 112 5.28 13.49 8.65
CA LYS A 112 6.68 13.09 8.73
C LYS A 112 6.81 11.57 8.68
N VAL A 113 5.99 10.86 9.43
CA VAL A 113 5.96 9.39 9.43
C VAL A 113 5.57 8.85 8.06
N VAL A 114 4.54 9.41 7.40
CA VAL A 114 4.17 9.07 6.03
C VAL A 114 5.36 9.20 5.06
N ASN A 115 6.09 10.33 5.12
CA ASN A 115 7.24 10.55 4.26
C ASN A 115 8.39 9.57 4.55
N ILE A 116 8.57 9.16 5.80
CA ILE A 116 9.58 8.16 6.18
C ILE A 116 9.17 6.80 5.62
N ILE A 117 7.92 6.37 5.82
CA ILE A 117 7.42 5.09 5.29
C ILE A 117 7.56 5.07 3.77
N LYS A 118 7.12 6.13 3.08
CA LYS A 118 7.25 6.25 1.62
C LYS A 118 8.69 6.07 1.15
N LYS A 119 9.65 6.70 1.84
CA LYS A 119 11.07 6.69 1.43
C LYS A 119 11.83 5.44 1.83
N TYR A 120 11.47 4.79 2.94
CA TYR A 120 12.27 3.70 3.53
C TYR A 120 11.60 2.34 3.46
N LEU A 121 10.27 2.27 3.59
CA LEU A 121 9.51 1.03 3.46
C LEU A 121 9.07 0.77 2.02
N LEU A 122 8.62 1.83 1.33
CA LEU A 122 8.01 1.72 0.00
C LEU A 122 8.95 2.21 -1.12
N TYR A 123 10.26 2.21 -0.87
CA TYR A 123 11.24 2.84 -1.76
C TYR A 123 11.32 2.22 -3.16
N ASP A 124 11.04 0.90 -3.28
CA ASP A 124 11.03 0.17 -4.54
C ASP A 124 9.80 0.47 -5.41
N PHE A 125 8.77 1.12 -4.84
CA PHE A 125 7.56 1.48 -5.55
C PHE A 125 7.68 2.93 -6.04
N ASP A 126 8.09 3.13 -7.29
CA ASP A 126 8.23 4.46 -7.89
C ASP A 126 6.88 5.07 -8.29
N TYR A 127 6.03 5.38 -7.31
CA TYR A 127 4.63 5.81 -7.50
C TYR A 127 4.49 7.02 -8.46
N ILE A 128 3.92 6.79 -9.65
CA ILE A 128 3.49 7.88 -10.55
C ILE A 128 2.28 8.58 -9.96
N GLU A 129 1.28 7.80 -9.55
CA GLU A 129 0.15 8.29 -8.79
C GLU A 129 0.45 8.19 -7.30
N PRO A 130 0.43 9.31 -6.56
CA PRO A 130 0.83 9.32 -5.17
C PRO A 130 -0.19 8.54 -4.34
N LEU A 131 0.25 7.45 -3.69
CA LEU A 131 -0.52 6.83 -2.62
C LEU A 131 -0.97 7.90 -1.63
N THR A 132 -2.20 7.77 -1.17
CA THR A 132 -2.72 8.61 -0.11
C THR A 132 -1.95 8.37 1.19
N ASP A 133 -1.93 9.39 2.06
CA ASP A 133 -1.31 9.26 3.38
C ASP A 133 -1.95 8.10 4.18
N ASP A 134 -3.24 7.81 3.96
CA ASP A 134 -3.96 6.69 4.59
C ASP A 134 -3.48 5.32 4.08
N GLU A 135 -3.30 5.14 2.77
CA GLU A 135 -2.76 3.89 2.20
C GLU A 135 -1.33 3.60 2.66
N ILE A 136 -0.50 4.65 2.78
CA ILE A 136 0.87 4.53 3.27
C ILE A 136 0.89 4.10 4.73
N LEU A 137 0.03 4.68 5.58
CA LEU A 137 -0.06 4.32 7.00
C LEU A 137 -0.64 2.92 7.21
N ALA A 138 -1.57 2.48 6.35
CA ALA A 138 -2.12 1.14 6.41
C ALA A 138 -1.03 0.06 6.23
N GLN A 139 0.07 0.36 5.51
CA GLN A 139 1.20 -0.58 5.36
C GLN A 139 1.92 -0.89 6.68
N VAL A 140 1.82 -0.01 7.66
CA VAL A 140 2.36 -0.21 9.02
C VAL A 140 1.25 -0.46 10.06
N GLY A 141 0.04 -0.80 9.60
CA GLY A 141 -1.09 -1.13 10.46
C GLY A 141 -1.74 0.05 11.15
N ILE A 142 -1.52 1.30 10.70
CA ILE A 142 -2.21 2.48 11.24
C ILE A 142 -3.36 2.83 10.30
N VAL A 143 -4.59 2.69 10.78
CA VAL A 143 -5.81 2.89 9.97
C VAL A 143 -6.78 3.84 10.64
N ARG A 144 -7.66 4.50 9.89
CA ARG A 144 -8.70 5.38 10.45
C ARG A 144 -9.94 4.62 10.91
N SER A 145 -10.22 3.51 10.26
CA SER A 145 -11.26 2.55 10.57
C SER A 145 -10.71 1.15 10.32
N PRO A 146 -11.24 0.11 11.00
CA PRO A 146 -10.86 -1.26 10.69
C PRO A 146 -11.05 -1.51 9.20
N GLU A 147 -10.04 -2.08 8.55
CA GLU A 147 -10.13 -2.30 7.12
C GLU A 147 -11.23 -3.31 6.80
N GLN A 148 -11.82 -3.16 5.62
CA GLN A 148 -12.90 -4.01 5.14
C GLN A 148 -12.47 -4.75 3.88
N VAL A 149 -12.93 -5.99 3.77
CA VAL A 149 -12.76 -6.83 2.60
C VAL A 149 -14.14 -7.15 2.04
N ASP A 150 -14.37 -6.77 0.79
CA ASP A 150 -15.59 -7.11 0.07
C ASP A 150 -15.34 -8.27 -0.88
N PHE A 151 -16.26 -9.22 -0.89
CA PHE A 151 -16.23 -10.32 -1.84
C PHE A 151 -17.63 -10.84 -2.16
N CYS A 152 -17.75 -11.59 -3.26
CA CYS A 152 -18.98 -12.25 -3.67
C CYS A 152 -18.62 -13.62 -4.29
N GLY A 153 -19.05 -14.70 -3.64
CA GLY A 153 -18.82 -16.06 -4.11
C GLY A 153 -18.79 -17.09 -2.99
N GLY A 154 -18.61 -18.35 -3.38
CA GLY A 154 -18.63 -19.50 -2.49
C GLY A 154 -17.39 -19.58 -1.61
N ILE A 155 -17.43 -18.92 -0.46
CA ILE A 155 -16.47 -19.12 0.63
C ILE A 155 -17.18 -19.85 1.76
N VAL A 156 -16.63 -20.99 2.19
CA VAL A 156 -17.01 -21.63 3.44
C VAL A 156 -15.89 -21.43 4.43
N GLY A 157 -16.20 -20.80 5.56
CA GLY A 157 -15.23 -20.53 6.62
C GLY A 157 -15.67 -21.06 7.97
N LYS A 158 -14.73 -21.15 8.91
CA LYS A 158 -14.98 -21.43 10.32
C LYS A 158 -14.70 -20.20 11.16
N LEU A 159 -15.67 -19.80 11.98
CA LEU A 159 -15.62 -18.64 12.87
C LEU A 159 -16.15 -19.04 14.24
N ALA A 160 -15.39 -18.77 15.30
CA ALA A 160 -15.75 -19.11 16.68
C ALA A 160 -16.18 -20.59 16.87
N GLY A 161 -15.62 -21.51 16.08
CA GLY A 161 -15.96 -22.93 16.11
C GLY A 161 -17.06 -23.36 15.14
N GLU A 162 -17.85 -22.41 14.62
CA GLU A 162 -19.00 -22.66 13.76
C GLU A 162 -18.68 -22.49 12.28
N TYR A 163 -19.36 -23.26 11.42
CA TYR A 163 -19.25 -23.14 9.98
C TYR A 163 -20.18 -22.05 9.46
N VAL A 164 -19.65 -21.20 8.57
CA VAL A 164 -20.37 -20.13 7.91
C VAL A 164 -20.20 -20.29 6.40
N ASP A 165 -21.32 -20.49 5.71
CA ASP A 165 -21.37 -20.51 4.25
C ASP A 165 -21.72 -19.10 3.73
N PHE A 166 -20.73 -18.40 3.19
CA PHE A 166 -20.90 -17.05 2.66
C PHE A 166 -21.54 -17.03 1.26
N SER A 167 -21.74 -18.18 0.61
CA SER A 167 -22.37 -18.25 -0.71
C SER A 167 -23.82 -17.75 -0.72
N ILE A 168 -24.48 -17.69 0.45
CA ILE A 168 -25.84 -17.16 0.62
C ILE A 168 -25.93 -15.66 0.28
N PHE A 169 -24.81 -14.93 0.34
CA PHE A 169 -24.75 -13.50 0.03
C PHE A 169 -24.55 -13.27 -1.47
N THR A 170 -25.60 -13.53 -2.25
CA THR A 170 -25.56 -13.50 -3.72
C THR A 170 -25.27 -12.12 -4.34
N LYS A 171 -25.36 -11.05 -3.54
CA LYS A 171 -25.05 -9.66 -3.95
C LYS A 171 -23.78 -9.12 -3.27
N GLY A 172 -22.94 -10.02 -2.77
CA GLY A 172 -21.71 -9.70 -2.06
C GLY A 172 -21.90 -9.45 -0.57
N ILE A 173 -20.78 -9.51 0.14
CA ILE A 173 -20.67 -9.26 1.59
C ILE A 173 -19.36 -8.53 1.88
N THR A 174 -19.33 -7.88 3.04
CA THR A 174 -18.15 -7.22 3.60
C THR A 174 -17.85 -7.80 4.98
N ILE A 175 -16.57 -8.12 5.23
CA ILE A 175 -16.08 -8.47 6.57
C ILE A 175 -14.96 -7.51 6.98
N ASN A 176 -14.77 -7.29 8.28
CA ASN A 176 -13.72 -6.39 8.77
C ASN A 176 -12.39 -7.13 9.03
N SER A 177 -11.35 -6.36 9.31
CA SER A 177 -9.99 -6.83 9.61
C SER A 177 -9.93 -7.85 10.75
N TYR A 178 -10.75 -7.69 11.79
CA TYR A 178 -10.83 -8.63 12.92
C TYR A 178 -11.37 -9.99 12.47
N THR A 179 -12.47 -10.01 11.73
CA THR A 179 -13.02 -11.25 11.15
C THR A 179 -12.05 -11.90 10.18
N VAL A 180 -11.33 -11.12 9.37
CA VAL A 180 -10.28 -11.65 8.47
C VAL A 180 -9.18 -12.37 9.24
N LYS A 181 -8.76 -11.86 10.40
CA LYS A 181 -7.74 -12.53 11.24
C LYS A 181 -8.25 -13.86 11.78
N GLU A 182 -9.48 -13.89 12.28
CA GLU A 182 -10.07 -15.06 12.96
C GLU A 182 -10.60 -16.14 12.01
N ILE A 183 -11.12 -15.78 10.84
CA ILE A 183 -11.74 -16.74 9.91
C ILE A 183 -10.72 -17.76 9.40
N GLU A 184 -11.03 -19.04 9.55
CA GLU A 184 -10.33 -20.11 8.84
C GLU A 184 -11.10 -20.41 7.56
N ILE A 185 -10.49 -20.22 6.39
CA ILE A 185 -11.14 -20.57 5.11
C ILE A 185 -11.00 -22.08 4.92
N ILE A 186 -12.13 -22.77 4.80
CA ILE A 186 -12.19 -24.23 4.69
C ILE A 186 -12.26 -24.66 3.22
N GLU A 187 -13.08 -23.98 2.43
CA GLU A 187 -13.38 -24.37 1.05
C GLU A 187 -13.78 -23.16 0.20
N LEU A 188 -13.39 -23.18 -1.07
CA LEU A 188 -13.94 -22.31 -2.11
C LEU A 188 -15.05 -23.06 -2.89
N LYS A 189 -16.22 -23.17 -2.26
CA LYS A 189 -17.34 -24.03 -2.69
C LYS A 189 -17.79 -23.73 -4.11
N SER A 190 -17.66 -24.73 -4.98
CA SER A 190 -18.05 -24.68 -6.40
C SER A 190 -17.33 -23.60 -7.22
N ILE A 191 -16.19 -23.10 -6.76
CA ILE A 191 -15.42 -22.06 -7.44
C ILE A 191 -14.38 -22.68 -8.36
N GLN A 192 -14.25 -22.13 -9.57
CA GLN A 192 -13.21 -22.47 -10.55
C GLN A 192 -12.34 -21.26 -10.90
N LYS A 193 -12.82 -20.06 -10.61
CA LYS A 193 -12.16 -18.79 -10.94
C LYS A 193 -12.25 -17.81 -9.78
N VAL A 194 -11.12 -17.24 -9.38
CA VAL A 194 -11.08 -16.04 -8.51
C VAL A 194 -10.72 -14.82 -9.35
N LEU A 195 -11.49 -13.75 -9.21
CA LEU A 195 -11.24 -12.47 -9.89
C LEU A 195 -11.08 -11.36 -8.86
N PHE A 196 -9.90 -10.75 -8.83
CA PHE A 196 -9.64 -9.52 -8.09
C PHE A 196 -9.97 -8.31 -8.97
N ILE A 197 -10.84 -7.41 -8.50
CA ILE A 197 -11.20 -6.18 -9.22
C ILE A 197 -10.77 -4.97 -8.39
N GLU A 198 -9.96 -4.10 -8.98
CA GLU A 198 -9.36 -2.97 -8.30
C GLU A 198 -10.32 -1.80 -8.08
N ASN A 199 -11.13 -1.40 -9.06
CA ASN A 199 -12.10 -0.31 -8.92
C ASN A 199 -13.42 -0.78 -8.28
N LYS A 200 -13.99 0.04 -7.38
CA LYS A 200 -15.21 -0.32 -6.64
C LYS A 200 -16.46 -0.31 -7.53
N ALA A 201 -16.56 0.62 -8.47
CA ALA A 201 -17.69 0.68 -9.39
C ALA A 201 -17.73 -0.54 -10.31
N ASN A 202 -16.57 -0.91 -10.87
CA ASN A 202 -16.39 -2.13 -11.65
C ASN A 202 -16.68 -3.40 -10.85
N TYR A 203 -16.23 -3.47 -9.59
CA TYR A 203 -16.55 -4.58 -8.70
C TYR A 203 -18.07 -4.75 -8.54
N ILE A 204 -18.78 -3.68 -8.19
CA ILE A 204 -20.23 -3.72 -7.97
C ILE A 204 -20.98 -4.06 -9.26
N ASP A 205 -20.59 -3.45 -10.39
CA ASP A 205 -21.21 -3.75 -11.68
C ASP A 205 -21.03 -5.23 -12.08
N TYR A 206 -19.81 -5.75 -11.92
CA TYR A 206 -19.47 -7.13 -12.25
C TYR A 206 -20.27 -8.13 -11.42
N ILE A 207 -20.32 -7.97 -10.08
CA ILE A 207 -21.05 -8.92 -9.23
C ILE A 207 -22.56 -8.91 -9.47
N LEU A 208 -23.13 -7.77 -9.91
CA LEU A 208 -24.56 -7.64 -10.15
C LEU A 208 -25.00 -8.08 -11.55
N LYS A 209 -24.13 -7.92 -12.55
CA LYS A 209 -24.52 -8.10 -13.97
C LYS A 209 -23.80 -9.23 -14.69
N LYS A 210 -22.62 -9.66 -14.22
CA LYS A 210 -21.67 -10.48 -15.00
C LYS A 210 -21.19 -11.75 -14.32
N ARG A 211 -21.08 -11.72 -12.99
CA ARG A 211 -20.54 -12.83 -12.19
C ARG A 211 -21.28 -14.13 -12.48
N LYS A 212 -20.53 -15.20 -12.74
CA LYS A 212 -21.03 -16.57 -12.84
C LYS A 212 -21.01 -17.27 -11.47
N GLU A 213 -21.79 -18.34 -11.31
CA GLU A 213 -21.90 -19.04 -10.03
C GLU A 213 -20.55 -19.63 -9.57
N ASN A 214 -19.73 -20.09 -10.50
CA ASN A 214 -18.40 -20.66 -10.28
C ASN A 214 -17.28 -19.63 -10.08
N GLU A 215 -17.62 -18.36 -9.88
CA GLU A 215 -16.66 -17.27 -9.68
C GLU A 215 -16.70 -16.72 -8.26
N LEU A 216 -15.52 -16.54 -7.67
CA LEU A 216 -15.32 -15.72 -6.48
C LEU A 216 -14.72 -14.39 -6.91
N VAL A 217 -15.48 -13.30 -6.71
CA VAL A 217 -15.03 -11.95 -7.05
C VAL A 217 -14.67 -11.23 -5.76
N ILE A 218 -13.46 -10.65 -5.71
CA ILE A 218 -12.92 -9.97 -4.54
C ILE A 218 -12.61 -8.52 -4.93
N PHE A 219 -13.09 -7.57 -4.14
CA PHE A 219 -12.68 -6.18 -4.29
C PHE A 219 -11.26 -6.01 -3.77
N HIS A 220 -10.34 -5.66 -4.66
CA HIS A 220 -8.93 -5.47 -4.35
C HIS A 220 -8.71 -4.10 -3.71
N GLY A 221 -9.22 -3.02 -4.33
CA GLY A 221 -9.19 -1.66 -3.80
C GLY A 221 -7.78 -1.07 -3.64
N GLY A 222 -7.06 -0.91 -4.76
CA GLY A 222 -5.76 -0.25 -4.82
C GLY A 222 -4.61 -1.02 -4.18
N PHE A 223 -3.68 -0.30 -3.53
CA PHE A 223 -2.49 -0.90 -2.92
C PHE A 223 -2.86 -1.62 -1.60
N TYR A 224 -3.02 -2.94 -1.65
CA TYR A 224 -3.51 -3.72 -0.51
C TYR A 224 -2.65 -3.58 0.77
N SER A 225 -3.29 -3.56 1.93
CA SER A 225 -2.61 -3.60 3.23
C SER A 225 -2.17 -5.03 3.61
N PRO A 226 -1.38 -5.21 4.68
CA PRO A 226 -1.12 -6.53 5.26
C PRO A 226 -2.38 -7.35 5.58
N VAL A 227 -3.49 -6.72 6.00
CA VAL A 227 -4.76 -7.43 6.34
C VAL A 227 -5.44 -7.95 5.08
N LYS A 228 -5.59 -7.12 4.03
CA LYS A 228 -6.08 -7.58 2.73
C LYS A 228 -5.18 -8.67 2.16
N GLY A 229 -3.86 -8.49 2.25
CA GLY A 229 -2.87 -9.50 1.84
C GLY A 229 -3.05 -10.83 2.59
N LEU A 230 -3.33 -10.79 3.90
CA LEU A 230 -3.65 -11.98 4.68
C LEU A 230 -4.89 -12.70 4.15
N PHE A 231 -5.96 -11.97 3.85
CA PHE A 231 -7.16 -12.56 3.25
C PHE A 231 -6.85 -13.18 1.89
N PHE A 232 -6.18 -12.45 1.00
CA PHE A 232 -5.83 -12.94 -0.34
C PHE A 232 -4.95 -14.20 -0.27
N LYS A 233 -4.03 -14.25 0.71
CA LYS A 233 -3.21 -15.44 0.98
C LYS A 233 -4.05 -16.63 1.41
N LYS A 234 -4.99 -16.46 2.34
CA LYS A 234 -5.92 -17.54 2.76
C LYS A 234 -6.72 -18.08 1.57
N ILE A 235 -7.20 -17.22 0.67
CA ILE A 235 -7.91 -17.64 -0.55
C ILE A 235 -6.98 -18.36 -1.52
N SER A 236 -5.78 -17.83 -1.77
CA SER A 236 -4.76 -18.44 -2.64
C SER A 236 -4.38 -19.85 -2.16
N GLU A 237 -4.15 -20.02 -0.86
CA GLU A 237 -3.77 -21.31 -0.27
C GLU A 237 -4.82 -22.41 -0.45
N ILE A 238 -6.11 -22.07 -0.42
CA ILE A 238 -7.19 -23.02 -0.72
C ILE A 238 -7.30 -23.24 -2.23
N GLY A 239 -7.34 -22.17 -3.03
CA GLY A 239 -7.52 -22.30 -4.46
C GLY A 239 -6.40 -23.03 -5.19
N ASN A 240 -5.16 -22.97 -4.69
CA ASN A 240 -4.04 -23.76 -5.23
C ASN A 240 -4.22 -25.27 -5.01
N ARG A 241 -4.98 -25.70 -3.99
CA ARG A 241 -5.28 -27.13 -3.76
C ARG A 241 -6.35 -27.64 -4.72
N ASP A 242 -7.25 -26.75 -5.13
CA ASP A 242 -8.44 -27.06 -5.93
C ASP A 242 -8.28 -26.68 -7.42
N GLU A 243 -7.05 -26.37 -7.85
CA GLU A 243 -6.71 -25.98 -9.24
C GLU A 243 -7.53 -24.77 -9.76
N ILE A 244 -7.85 -23.82 -8.88
CA ILE A 244 -8.60 -22.62 -9.22
C ILE A 244 -7.71 -21.61 -9.96
N THR A 245 -8.24 -21.02 -11.04
CA THR A 245 -7.53 -19.98 -11.80
C THR A 245 -7.73 -18.61 -11.18
N PHE A 246 -6.65 -17.84 -11.01
CA PHE A 246 -6.67 -16.51 -10.43
C PHE A 246 -6.46 -15.43 -11.49
N TYR A 247 -7.32 -14.41 -11.45
CA TYR A 247 -7.29 -13.27 -12.34
C TYR A 247 -7.28 -11.96 -11.58
N HIS A 248 -6.68 -10.93 -12.17
CA HIS A 248 -6.75 -9.57 -11.67
C HIS A 248 -7.12 -8.59 -12.78
N TRP A 249 -7.97 -7.63 -12.43
CA TRP A 249 -8.41 -6.56 -13.30
C TRP A 249 -8.23 -5.22 -12.61
N SER A 250 -7.46 -4.34 -13.25
CA SER A 250 -7.25 -2.93 -12.90
C SER A 250 -7.15 -2.10 -14.18
N ASP A 251 -6.80 -0.83 -14.05
CA ASP A 251 -6.55 0.09 -15.15
C ASP A 251 -5.43 -0.40 -16.06
N ILE A 252 -5.51 -0.05 -17.35
CA ILE A 252 -4.42 -0.28 -18.31
C ILE A 252 -3.48 0.91 -18.22
N ASP A 253 -2.72 0.91 -17.12
CA ASP A 253 -1.85 2.00 -16.73
C ASP A 253 -0.71 1.52 -15.80
N VAL A 254 0.25 2.40 -15.49
CA VAL A 254 1.43 2.06 -14.67
C VAL A 254 1.02 1.63 -13.25
N GLY A 255 -0.02 2.23 -12.68
CA GLY A 255 -0.56 1.86 -11.38
C GLY A 255 -1.15 0.46 -11.41
N GLY A 256 -2.03 0.19 -12.37
CA GLY A 256 -2.67 -1.12 -12.54
C GLY A 256 -1.68 -2.26 -12.75
N PHE A 257 -0.67 -2.08 -13.61
CA PHE A 257 0.37 -3.10 -13.82
C PHE A 257 1.19 -3.39 -12.55
N ARG A 258 1.44 -2.38 -11.72
CA ARG A 258 2.18 -2.57 -10.46
C ARG A 258 1.35 -3.22 -9.36
N ILE A 259 0.06 -2.89 -9.28
CA ILE A 259 -0.87 -3.55 -8.37
C ILE A 259 -0.93 -5.04 -8.71
N TYR A 260 -1.07 -5.35 -10.01
CA TYR A 260 -0.99 -6.71 -10.52
C TYR A 260 0.31 -7.40 -10.13
N ASN A 261 1.47 -6.80 -10.48
CA ASN A 261 2.78 -7.41 -10.21
C ASN A 261 2.97 -7.68 -8.72
N ARG A 262 2.59 -6.72 -7.86
CA ARG A 262 2.68 -6.90 -6.41
C ARG A 262 1.83 -8.06 -5.89
N LEU A 263 0.64 -8.29 -6.43
CA LEU A 263 -0.18 -9.44 -6.05
C LEU A 263 0.45 -10.74 -6.55
N LYS A 264 0.94 -10.74 -7.80
CA LYS A 264 1.58 -11.88 -8.44
C LYS A 264 2.84 -12.34 -7.71
N THR A 265 3.79 -11.43 -7.47
CA THR A 265 5.07 -11.73 -6.83
C THR A 265 4.92 -12.17 -5.37
N ASN A 266 4.00 -11.56 -4.62
CA ASN A 266 3.94 -11.76 -3.17
C ASN A 266 2.95 -12.85 -2.71
N ILE A 267 1.92 -13.15 -3.49
CA ILE A 267 0.81 -14.01 -3.02
C ILE A 267 0.39 -15.06 -4.06
N ILE A 268 0.30 -14.69 -5.36
CA ILE A 268 -0.32 -15.54 -6.38
C ILE A 268 0.57 -15.61 -7.64
N PRO A 269 1.62 -16.44 -7.68
CA PRO A 269 2.54 -16.49 -8.82
C PRO A 269 1.87 -16.81 -10.17
N GLU A 270 0.80 -17.60 -10.16
CA GLU A 270 0.02 -18.00 -11.35
C GLU A 270 -1.08 -16.99 -11.72
N LEU A 271 -1.09 -15.79 -11.14
CA LEU A 271 -2.05 -14.74 -11.45
C LEU A 271 -2.00 -14.41 -12.95
N LYS A 272 -3.17 -14.19 -13.55
CA LYS A 272 -3.35 -13.79 -14.96
C LYS A 272 -4.05 -12.43 -15.08
N PRO A 273 -3.71 -11.60 -16.07
CA PRO A 273 -4.43 -10.36 -16.30
C PRO A 273 -5.82 -10.66 -16.88
N PHE A 274 -6.82 -9.86 -16.49
CA PHE A 274 -8.17 -9.93 -17.03
C PHE A 274 -8.55 -8.57 -17.59
N LEU A 275 -8.83 -8.49 -18.91
CA LEU A 275 -9.12 -7.24 -19.62
C LEU A 275 -8.05 -6.16 -19.46
N MET A 276 -6.79 -6.56 -19.32
CA MET A 276 -5.63 -5.67 -19.29
C MET A 276 -4.68 -5.92 -20.46
N ASP A 277 -5.17 -6.62 -21.49
CA ASP A 277 -4.43 -6.91 -22.72
C ASP A 277 -4.64 -5.82 -23.78
N LYS A 278 -3.94 -5.99 -24.90
CA LYS A 278 -3.98 -5.07 -26.03
C LYS A 278 -5.36 -5.01 -26.68
N GLU A 279 -6.02 -6.15 -26.81
CA GLU A 279 -7.35 -6.26 -27.39
C GLU A 279 -8.36 -5.44 -26.57
N ALA A 280 -8.33 -5.58 -25.25
CA ALA A 280 -9.14 -4.80 -24.32
C ALA A 280 -8.83 -3.30 -24.46
N PHE A 281 -7.55 -2.91 -24.48
CA PHE A 281 -7.14 -1.52 -24.67
C PHE A 281 -7.65 -0.91 -25.99
N LEU A 282 -7.47 -1.64 -27.10
CA LEU A 282 -7.90 -1.21 -28.44
C LEU A 282 -9.43 -1.24 -28.61
N SER A 283 -10.17 -1.96 -27.77
CA SER A 283 -11.64 -1.99 -27.83
C SER A 283 -12.29 -0.70 -27.29
N GLN A 284 -11.55 0.08 -26.48
CA GLN A 284 -12.08 1.26 -25.78
C GLN A 284 -11.42 2.58 -26.22
N LYS A 285 -11.09 2.73 -27.51
CA LYS A 285 -10.36 3.91 -28.04
C LYS A 285 -11.00 5.25 -27.72
N GLN A 286 -12.33 5.28 -27.65
CA GLN A 286 -13.11 6.48 -27.35
C GLN A 286 -12.93 7.00 -25.91
N TYR A 287 -12.39 6.17 -25.00
CA TYR A 287 -12.16 6.50 -23.59
C TYR A 287 -10.68 6.66 -23.24
N TRP A 288 -9.80 6.67 -24.23
CA TRP A 288 -8.37 6.85 -24.03
C TRP A 288 -8.01 8.19 -23.42
N ILE A 289 -7.12 8.16 -22.44
CA ILE A 289 -6.60 9.34 -21.73
C ILE A 289 -5.15 9.56 -22.16
N LYS A 290 -4.81 10.75 -22.66
CA LYS A 290 -3.44 11.09 -23.07
C LYS A 290 -2.50 11.21 -21.88
N PHE A 291 -1.26 10.75 -22.05
CA PHE A 291 -0.19 10.93 -21.06
C PHE A 291 1.01 11.70 -21.64
N ASP A 292 1.85 12.23 -20.76
CA ASP A 292 3.03 13.03 -21.11
C ASP A 292 4.30 12.18 -21.32
N GLU A 293 5.40 12.81 -21.72
CA GLU A 293 6.68 12.12 -21.97
C GLU A 293 7.24 11.46 -20.70
N LYS A 294 7.06 12.09 -19.53
CA LYS A 294 7.51 11.55 -18.25
C LYS A 294 6.83 10.20 -17.96
N TYR A 295 5.54 10.12 -18.21
CA TYR A 295 4.79 8.88 -18.09
C TYR A 295 5.26 7.83 -19.10
N GLY A 296 5.49 8.24 -20.35
CA GLY A 296 6.04 7.38 -21.41
C GLY A 296 7.39 6.75 -21.03
N SER A 297 8.33 7.51 -20.47
CA SER A 297 9.62 6.97 -20.03
C SER A 297 9.51 5.90 -18.95
N ILE A 298 8.45 5.91 -18.14
CA ILE A 298 8.23 4.89 -17.11
C ILE A 298 7.70 3.60 -17.74
N LEU A 299 6.79 3.70 -18.71
CA LEU A 299 6.33 2.57 -19.52
C LEU A 299 7.50 1.94 -20.30
N GLU A 300 8.38 2.74 -20.90
CA GLU A 300 9.62 2.26 -21.53
C GLU A 300 10.51 1.50 -20.53
N GLY A 301 10.63 2.01 -19.30
CA GLY A 301 11.32 1.32 -18.22
C GLY A 301 10.70 -0.04 -17.87
N MET A 302 9.37 -0.17 -17.94
CA MET A 302 8.66 -1.43 -17.68
C MET A 302 8.90 -2.50 -18.75
N LEU A 303 9.09 -2.10 -20.02
CA LEU A 303 9.42 -3.04 -21.10
C LEU A 303 10.77 -3.76 -20.88
N ASN A 304 11.66 -3.18 -20.08
CA ASN A 304 12.97 -3.77 -19.77
C ASN A 304 12.97 -4.66 -18.52
N LYS A 305 11.79 -4.97 -17.95
CA LYS A 305 11.65 -5.76 -16.73
C LYS A 305 10.78 -6.99 -16.98
N ASP A 306 11.31 -8.15 -16.64
CA ASP A 306 10.64 -9.46 -16.80
C ASP A 306 9.35 -9.56 -15.99
N GLU A 307 9.24 -8.82 -14.88
CA GLU A 307 8.05 -8.80 -14.03
C GLU A 307 6.80 -8.21 -14.72
N PHE A 308 6.97 -7.50 -15.84
CA PHE A 308 5.87 -6.91 -16.62
C PHE A 308 5.67 -7.56 -18.00
N THR A 309 6.28 -8.73 -18.27
CA THR A 309 6.24 -9.37 -19.59
C THR A 309 4.82 -9.58 -20.13
N GLU A 310 3.85 -9.91 -19.26
CA GLU A 310 2.43 -10.08 -19.64
C GLU A 310 1.80 -8.81 -20.22
N PHE A 311 2.38 -7.64 -19.95
CA PHE A 311 1.89 -6.35 -20.41
C PHE A 311 2.72 -5.74 -21.53
N HIS A 312 3.80 -6.37 -21.99
CA HIS A 312 4.72 -5.75 -22.97
C HIS A 312 4.02 -5.36 -24.29
N ASP A 313 3.10 -6.18 -24.80
CA ASP A 313 2.36 -5.86 -26.03
C ASP A 313 1.41 -4.67 -25.84
N VAL A 314 0.64 -4.65 -24.74
CA VAL A 314 -0.26 -3.51 -24.45
C VAL A 314 0.54 -2.23 -24.16
N ILE A 315 1.64 -2.30 -23.41
CA ILE A 315 2.52 -1.17 -23.12
C ILE A 315 3.09 -0.58 -24.43
N SER A 316 3.52 -1.43 -25.36
CA SER A 316 4.02 -0.98 -26.67
C SER A 316 2.96 -0.19 -27.44
N ASN A 317 1.69 -0.66 -27.40
CA ASN A 317 0.57 0.04 -28.03
C ASN A 317 0.25 1.36 -27.32
N MET A 318 0.28 1.38 -25.99
CA MET A 318 0.07 2.59 -25.20
C MET A 318 1.10 3.68 -25.55
N LEU A 319 2.37 3.31 -25.73
CA LEU A 319 3.46 4.21 -26.13
C LEU A 319 3.25 4.78 -27.54
N GLU A 320 2.83 3.94 -28.50
CA GLU A 320 2.56 4.36 -29.88
C GLU A 320 1.46 5.43 -29.93
N VAL A 321 0.36 5.22 -29.21
CA VAL A 321 -0.78 6.15 -29.23
C VAL A 321 -0.75 7.20 -28.12
N LYS A 322 0.27 7.15 -27.25
CA LYS A 322 0.45 7.99 -26.04
C LYS A 322 -0.80 8.07 -25.15
N SER A 323 -1.43 6.92 -24.89
CA SER A 323 -2.68 6.88 -24.14
C SER A 323 -2.76 5.74 -23.13
N LYS A 324 -3.44 5.99 -22.00
CA LYS A 324 -3.84 5.01 -20.98
C LYS A 324 -5.36 4.81 -20.96
N LEU A 325 -5.84 3.83 -20.21
CA LEU A 325 -7.28 3.52 -20.11
C LEU A 325 -7.68 3.17 -18.67
N GLU A 326 -8.69 3.86 -18.16
CA GLU A 326 -9.33 3.58 -16.87
C GLU A 326 -10.32 2.42 -16.97
N GLN A 327 -10.47 1.66 -15.88
CA GLN A 327 -11.32 0.47 -15.80
C GLN A 327 -12.82 0.81 -16.04
N GLU A 328 -13.27 2.00 -15.64
CA GLU A 328 -14.65 2.44 -15.82
C GLU A 328 -15.08 2.49 -17.30
N ALA A 329 -14.13 2.56 -18.24
CA ALA A 329 -14.42 2.51 -19.67
C ALA A 329 -15.24 1.27 -20.07
N PHE A 330 -15.11 0.16 -19.34
CA PHE A 330 -15.83 -1.09 -19.59
C PHE A 330 -17.25 -1.12 -18.98
N LEU A 331 -17.66 -0.09 -18.23
CA LEU A 331 -19.02 0.01 -17.66
C LEU A 331 -20.06 0.48 -18.70
N PHE A 332 -19.62 1.17 -19.75
CA PHE A 332 -20.50 1.88 -20.69
C PHE A 332 -20.94 1.04 -21.90
N GLN A 333 -20.46 -0.20 -22.06
CA GLN A 333 -20.83 -1.08 -23.18
C GLN A 333 -21.07 -2.52 -22.76
N SER A 334 -21.83 -3.26 -23.59
CA SER A 334 -21.88 -4.72 -23.59
C SER A 334 -20.56 -5.27 -24.10
N VAL A 335 -19.52 -5.27 -23.26
CA VAL A 335 -18.25 -5.96 -23.52
C VAL A 335 -18.55 -7.44 -23.72
N ASP A 336 -17.89 -8.08 -24.69
CA ASP A 336 -18.04 -9.50 -24.99
C ASP A 336 -17.16 -10.32 -24.02
N TRP A 337 -17.71 -10.63 -22.84
CA TRP A 337 -16.98 -11.16 -21.68
C TRP A 337 -16.48 -12.61 -21.83
N GLU A 338 -16.82 -13.30 -22.92
CA GLU A 338 -16.47 -14.72 -23.13
C GLU A 338 -15.08 -14.94 -23.73
N ARG A 339 -14.38 -13.88 -24.15
CA ARG A 339 -13.14 -14.00 -24.94
C ARG A 339 -11.85 -14.27 -24.15
N THR A 340 -11.85 -14.20 -22.82
CA THR A 340 -10.64 -14.42 -22.00
C THR A 340 -10.63 -15.76 -21.25
N GLY A 341 -11.50 -16.70 -21.64
CA GLY A 341 -11.69 -17.99 -20.98
C GLY A 341 -11.23 -19.23 -21.77
N SER A 342 -10.45 -19.08 -22.84
CA SER A 342 -9.93 -20.21 -23.64
C SER A 342 -8.44 -20.41 -23.44
#